data_AF-A0A4Q5YB60-F1
#
_entry.id   AF-A0A4Q5YB60-F1
#
_cell.length_a   1.000
_cell.length_b   1.000
_cell.length_c   1.000
_cell.angle_alpha   90.00
_cell.angle_beta   90.00
_cell.angle_gamma   90.00
#
_symmetry.space_group_name_H-M   'P 1'
#
loop_
_entity.id
_entity.type
_entity.pdbx_description
1 polymer ?
#
loop_
_entity_poly.entity_id
_entity_poly.type
_entity_poly.pdbx_seq_one_letter_code
_entity_poly.pdbx_strand_id
1 'polypeptide(L)'
;FGFAPRINAAGRLGDAKRSVEMLLAETVEDAFAKAEIINETNKERRTVDTNITREALEMIEQDEFLRGSSSTVLYKETWQKGVVGIVASRCIEKYYRPTIILTHSNELATGSARSVVGFDLYSALSECSDLLEQFGGHMYAAGLTLKPENVEKFRLKFEEVVTRKLTVDQRTPQIEIDTELPLSMITPSFFKIINQMAPFGPGNMQPVFVTEGVVDSGDSRVVGETHLKLSIYQDGRMAEGIAFGMADCYSEVAKGKPFDICYCIEENHFRGTVTLQLKIKDIKFREEEIPEDNF
;
A
#
# COMPACT_ATOMS: atom_id res chain seq x y z
N PHE A 1 4.53 1.25 -12.09
CA PHE A 1 6.01 1.32 -11.95
C PHE A 1 6.68 0.11 -12.63
N GLY A 2 7.71 0.33 -13.46
CA GLY A 2 8.33 -0.73 -14.29
C GLY A 2 9.84 -0.95 -14.10
N PHE A 3 10.63 0.13 -14.09
CA PHE A 3 12.10 0.04 -14.13
C PHE A 3 12.74 -0.18 -12.75
N ALA A 4 12.48 0.70 -11.78
CA ALA A 4 13.11 0.65 -10.46
C ALA A 4 12.95 -0.70 -9.72
N PRO A 5 11.77 -1.38 -9.73
CA PRO A 5 11.66 -2.70 -9.11
C PRO A 5 12.60 -3.74 -9.71
N ARG A 6 12.84 -3.69 -11.03
CA ARG A 6 13.73 -4.63 -11.72
C ARG A 6 15.17 -4.44 -11.26
N ILE A 7 15.66 -3.21 -11.32
CA ILE A 7 16.99 -2.83 -10.83
C ILE A 7 17.16 -3.26 -9.36
N ASN A 8 16.18 -2.94 -8.50
CA ASN A 8 16.26 -3.30 -7.09
C ASN A 8 16.16 -4.81 -6.82
N ALA A 9 15.64 -5.61 -7.74
CA ALA A 9 15.54 -7.06 -7.53
C ALA A 9 16.91 -7.73 -7.49
N ALA A 10 17.88 -7.22 -8.28
CA ALA A 10 19.23 -7.76 -8.32
C ALA A 10 19.90 -7.77 -6.94
N GLY A 11 19.82 -6.65 -6.20
CA GLY A 11 20.38 -6.58 -4.83
C GLY A 11 19.55 -7.28 -3.75
N ARG A 12 18.30 -7.68 -4.03
CA ARG A 12 17.43 -8.36 -3.06
C ARG A 12 17.58 -9.88 -3.10
N LEU A 13 17.75 -10.45 -4.28
CA LEU A 13 17.87 -11.90 -4.47
C LEU A 13 19.26 -12.37 -4.92
N GLY A 14 20.15 -11.45 -5.29
CA GLY A 14 21.47 -11.80 -5.83
C GLY A 14 22.48 -10.66 -5.65
N ASP A 15 23.33 -10.50 -6.65
CA ASP A 15 24.37 -9.48 -6.64
C ASP A 15 23.87 -8.16 -7.24
N ALA A 16 23.90 -7.10 -6.43
CA ALA A 16 23.56 -5.74 -6.85
C ALA A 16 24.43 -5.24 -8.03
N LYS A 17 25.65 -5.79 -8.20
CA LYS A 17 26.54 -5.46 -9.33
C LYS A 17 25.90 -5.70 -10.68
N ARG A 18 25.00 -6.69 -10.81
CA ARG A 18 24.33 -7.01 -12.09
C ARG A 18 23.57 -5.81 -12.65
N SER A 19 22.93 -5.02 -11.79
CA SER A 19 22.25 -3.80 -12.23
C SER A 19 23.21 -2.70 -12.65
N VAL A 20 24.35 -2.57 -11.98
CA VAL A 20 25.40 -1.62 -12.36
C VAL A 20 26.00 -2.01 -13.70
N GLU A 21 26.33 -3.29 -13.88
CA GLU A 21 26.86 -3.83 -15.14
C GLU A 21 25.89 -3.62 -16.31
N MET A 22 24.57 -3.75 -16.10
CA MET A 22 23.56 -3.46 -17.14
C MET A 22 23.58 -1.98 -17.54
N LEU A 23 23.71 -1.08 -16.56
CA LEU A 23 23.74 0.37 -16.81
C LEU A 23 25.05 0.84 -17.45
N LEU A 24 26.13 0.07 -17.29
CA LEU A 24 27.46 0.35 -17.84
C LEU A 24 27.76 -0.42 -19.13
N ALA A 25 26.81 -1.19 -19.66
CA ALA A 25 27.00 -1.95 -20.89
C ALA A 25 27.28 -1.01 -22.08
N GLU A 26 28.30 -1.32 -22.87
CA GLU A 26 28.75 -0.47 -23.99
C GLU A 26 27.96 -0.73 -25.28
N THR A 27 27.29 -1.89 -25.38
CA THR A 27 26.49 -2.27 -26.53
C THR A 27 25.05 -2.58 -26.13
N VAL A 28 24.14 -2.39 -27.09
CA VAL A 28 22.71 -2.65 -26.89
C VAL A 28 22.47 -4.14 -26.65
N GLU A 29 23.18 -5.01 -27.37
CA GLU A 29 23.08 -6.46 -27.25
C GLU A 29 23.48 -6.94 -25.85
N ASP A 30 24.56 -6.40 -25.31
CA ASP A 30 25.03 -6.74 -23.96
C ASP A 30 24.09 -6.20 -22.88
N ALA A 31 23.58 -4.97 -23.06
CA ALA A 31 22.58 -4.38 -22.17
C ALA A 31 21.31 -5.23 -22.13
N PHE A 32 20.81 -5.71 -23.28
CA PHE A 32 19.64 -6.60 -23.36
C PHE A 32 19.89 -7.93 -22.67
N ALA A 33 21.02 -8.58 -22.89
CA ALA A 33 21.37 -9.83 -22.24
C ALA A 33 21.37 -9.69 -20.70
N LYS A 34 21.95 -8.60 -20.18
CA LYS A 34 21.96 -8.29 -18.75
C LYS A 34 20.57 -7.94 -18.21
N ALA A 35 19.78 -7.19 -18.98
CA ALA A 35 18.42 -6.81 -18.61
C ALA A 35 17.49 -8.02 -18.48
N GLU A 36 17.63 -9.05 -19.33
CA GLU A 36 16.87 -10.29 -19.22
C GLU A 36 17.13 -11.02 -17.90
N ILE A 37 18.40 -11.11 -17.47
CA ILE A 37 18.76 -11.72 -16.18
C ILE A 37 18.11 -10.96 -15.02
N ILE A 38 18.12 -9.62 -15.06
CA ILE A 38 17.49 -8.77 -14.06
C ILE A 38 15.96 -8.95 -14.07
N ASN A 39 15.36 -9.11 -15.25
CA ASN A 39 13.94 -9.34 -15.41
C ASN A 39 13.51 -10.69 -14.79
N GLU A 40 14.27 -11.76 -15.03
CA GLU A 40 14.04 -13.07 -14.40
C GLU A 40 14.22 -12.99 -12.88
N THR A 41 15.28 -12.33 -12.39
CA THR A 41 15.49 -12.11 -10.95
C THR A 41 14.31 -11.36 -10.32
N ASN A 42 13.73 -10.39 -11.02
CA ASN A 42 12.54 -9.69 -10.56
C ASN A 42 11.28 -10.57 -10.56
N LYS A 43 11.12 -11.48 -11.53
CA LYS A 43 10.00 -12.44 -11.53
C LYS A 43 10.10 -13.38 -10.33
N GLU A 44 11.27 -13.98 -10.10
CA GLU A 44 11.54 -14.82 -8.93
C GLU A 44 11.25 -14.08 -7.63
N ARG A 45 11.74 -12.83 -7.52
CA ARG A 45 11.51 -11.98 -6.34
C ARG A 45 10.04 -11.72 -6.08
N ARG A 46 9.23 -11.50 -7.13
CA ARG A 46 7.79 -11.33 -6.98
C ARG A 46 7.12 -12.60 -6.48
N THR A 47 7.53 -13.77 -6.98
CA THR A 47 7.01 -15.07 -6.52
C THR A 47 7.32 -15.29 -5.03
N VAL A 48 8.58 -15.08 -4.61
CA VAL A 48 8.98 -15.19 -3.20
C VAL A 48 8.20 -14.21 -2.33
N ASP A 49 8.12 -12.95 -2.74
CA ASP A 49 7.39 -11.87 -2.05
C ASP A 49 5.91 -12.25 -1.84
N THR A 50 5.22 -12.70 -2.88
CA THR A 50 3.83 -13.17 -2.77
C THR A 50 3.67 -14.34 -1.81
N ASN A 51 4.55 -15.34 -1.87
CA ASN A 51 4.48 -16.49 -1.00
C ASN A 51 4.71 -16.12 0.47
N ILE A 52 5.74 -15.34 0.76
CA ILE A 52 6.05 -14.89 2.13
C ILE A 52 4.95 -13.96 2.64
N THR A 53 4.39 -13.09 1.80
CA THR A 53 3.26 -12.23 2.17
C THR A 53 2.07 -13.07 2.58
N ARG A 54 1.64 -14.03 1.75
CA ARG A 54 0.51 -14.90 2.07
C ARG A 54 0.69 -15.58 3.42
N GLU A 55 1.88 -16.14 3.63
CA GLU A 55 2.21 -16.83 4.87
C GLU A 55 2.23 -15.89 6.09
N ALA A 56 2.80 -14.69 5.97
CA ALA A 56 2.80 -13.68 7.02
C ALA A 56 1.38 -13.24 7.39
N LEU A 57 0.49 -13.07 6.40
CA LEU A 57 -0.91 -12.74 6.63
C LEU A 57 -1.65 -13.90 7.34
N GLU A 58 -1.40 -15.14 6.94
CA GLU A 58 -1.95 -16.34 7.60
C GLU A 58 -1.50 -16.44 9.06
N MET A 59 -0.21 -16.17 9.35
CA MET A 59 0.29 -16.14 10.73
C MET A 59 -0.42 -15.10 11.59
N ILE A 60 -0.75 -13.93 11.04
CA ILE A 60 -1.49 -12.90 11.77
C ILE A 60 -2.94 -13.33 12.02
N GLU A 61 -3.59 -13.94 11.02
CA GLU A 61 -4.98 -14.38 11.15
C GLU A 61 -5.16 -15.53 12.15
N GLN A 62 -4.17 -16.40 12.25
CA GLN A 62 -4.21 -17.57 13.14
C GLN A 62 -3.75 -17.30 14.58
N ASP A 63 -3.12 -16.16 14.83
CA ASP A 63 -2.62 -15.76 16.15
C ASP A 63 -3.60 -14.77 16.81
N GLU A 64 -4.21 -15.17 17.93
CA GLU A 64 -5.17 -14.35 18.66
C GLU A 64 -4.56 -13.07 19.24
N PHE A 65 -3.31 -13.13 19.72
CA PHE A 65 -2.60 -11.94 20.19
C PHE A 65 -2.43 -10.96 19.04
N LEU A 66 -1.92 -11.42 17.90
CA LEU A 66 -1.68 -10.56 16.74
C LEU A 66 -2.97 -9.98 16.15
N ARG A 67 -4.12 -10.65 16.23
CA ARG A 67 -5.38 -10.05 15.75
C ARG A 67 -5.81 -8.83 16.56
N GLY A 68 -5.50 -8.79 17.85
CA GLY A 68 -5.83 -7.66 18.75
C GLY A 68 -4.73 -6.60 18.91
N SER A 69 -3.51 -6.87 18.44
CA SER A 69 -2.36 -5.99 18.63
C SER A 69 -2.42 -4.67 17.85
N SER A 70 -1.76 -3.64 18.39
CA SER A 70 -1.48 -2.36 17.75
C SER A 70 -0.21 -2.40 16.88
N SER A 71 0.52 -3.51 16.90
CA SER A 71 1.71 -3.76 16.08
C SER A 71 1.76 -5.19 15.55
N THR A 72 2.61 -5.42 14.56
CA THR A 72 2.92 -6.77 14.05
C THR A 72 4.41 -7.01 14.20
N VAL A 73 4.81 -8.11 14.86
CA VAL A 73 6.18 -8.62 14.82
C VAL A 73 6.12 -10.10 14.46
N LEU A 74 6.64 -10.44 13.29
CA LEU A 74 6.72 -11.83 12.82
C LEU A 74 8.17 -12.24 12.63
N TYR A 75 8.47 -13.49 12.95
CA TYR A 75 9.76 -14.11 12.71
C TYR A 75 9.58 -15.47 12.07
N LYS A 76 10.30 -15.70 10.98
CA LYS A 76 10.46 -17.05 10.45
C LYS A 76 11.82 -17.21 9.81
N GLU A 77 12.53 -18.26 10.24
CA GLU A 77 13.90 -18.56 9.80
C GLU A 77 14.04 -18.73 8.28
N THR A 78 13.02 -19.28 7.64
CA THR A 78 13.05 -19.63 6.21
C THR A 78 12.77 -18.46 5.28
N TRP A 79 12.44 -17.26 5.80
CA TRP A 79 12.13 -16.11 4.97
C TRP A 79 13.39 -15.47 4.38
N GLN A 80 13.28 -14.87 3.20
CA GLN A 80 14.44 -14.26 2.54
C GLN A 80 14.66 -12.82 3.00
N LYS A 81 15.85 -12.53 3.53
CA LYS A 81 16.24 -11.21 4.06
C LYS A 81 16.01 -10.06 3.08
N GLY A 82 16.22 -10.26 1.78
CA GLY A 82 16.01 -9.22 0.76
C GLY A 82 14.54 -8.83 0.53
N VAL A 83 13.60 -9.61 1.05
CA VAL A 83 12.17 -9.52 0.77
C VAL A 83 11.36 -9.04 1.99
N VAL A 84 11.87 -9.22 3.21
CA VAL A 84 11.15 -8.89 4.47
C VAL A 84 10.63 -7.45 4.53
N GLY A 85 11.34 -6.49 3.94
CA GLY A 85 10.88 -5.09 3.89
C GLY A 85 9.68 -4.84 2.97
N ILE A 86 9.51 -5.66 1.92
CA ILE A 86 8.33 -5.59 1.03
C ILE A 86 7.13 -6.22 1.73
N VAL A 87 7.35 -7.37 2.38
CA VAL A 87 6.34 -8.07 3.17
C VAL A 87 5.82 -7.20 4.30
N ALA A 88 6.71 -6.47 5.00
CA ALA A 88 6.32 -5.53 6.04
C ALA A 88 5.37 -4.44 5.51
N SER A 89 5.68 -3.87 4.35
CA SER A 89 4.81 -2.88 3.70
C SER A 89 3.44 -3.46 3.31
N ARG A 90 3.39 -4.69 2.77
CA ARG A 90 2.12 -5.36 2.43
C ARG A 90 1.26 -5.70 3.66
N CYS A 91 1.90 -6.04 4.77
CA CYS A 91 1.20 -6.23 6.04
C CYS A 91 0.60 -4.91 6.57
N ILE A 92 1.31 -3.79 6.39
CA ILE A 92 0.78 -2.45 6.71
C ILE A 92 -0.40 -2.10 5.81
N GLU A 93 -0.33 -2.41 4.51
CA GLU A 93 -1.44 -2.15 3.60
C GLU A 93 -2.74 -2.86 4.04
N LYS A 94 -2.64 -4.06 4.64
CA LYS A 94 -3.80 -4.83 5.11
C LYS A 94 -4.25 -4.47 6.53
N TYR A 95 -3.32 -4.28 7.47
CA TYR A 95 -3.63 -4.12 8.90
C TYR A 95 -3.38 -2.71 9.45
N TYR A 96 -2.81 -1.82 8.63
CA TYR A 96 -2.49 -0.42 8.95
C TYR A 96 -1.94 -0.20 10.36
N ARG A 97 -0.83 -0.88 10.67
CA ARG A 97 -0.15 -0.73 11.96
C ARG A 97 1.36 -0.98 11.87
N PRO A 98 2.19 -0.39 12.74
CA PRO A 98 3.64 -0.61 12.72
C PRO A 98 3.99 -2.10 12.65
N THR A 99 4.80 -2.47 11.65
CA THR A 99 5.06 -3.87 11.32
C THR A 99 6.54 -4.15 11.17
N ILE A 100 6.98 -5.25 11.79
CA ILE A 100 8.34 -5.77 11.77
C ILE A 100 8.31 -7.21 11.26
N ILE A 101 9.09 -7.48 10.21
CA ILE A 101 9.25 -8.82 9.63
C ILE A 101 10.72 -9.21 9.77
N LEU A 102 10.97 -10.30 10.51
CA LEU A 102 12.27 -10.83 10.86
C LEU A 102 12.51 -12.18 10.17
N THR A 103 13.77 -12.45 9.83
CA THR A 103 14.24 -13.75 9.36
C THR A 103 15.58 -14.11 10.02
N HIS A 104 16.05 -15.34 9.86
CA HIS A 104 17.37 -15.75 10.31
C HIS A 104 18.47 -15.32 9.31
N SER A 105 19.54 -14.69 9.81
CA SER A 105 20.71 -14.32 9.03
C SER A 105 21.92 -14.19 9.96
N ASN A 106 22.99 -14.94 9.67
CA ASN A 106 24.25 -14.92 10.43
C ASN A 106 24.03 -15.12 11.95
N GLU A 107 23.32 -16.18 12.34
CA GLU A 107 22.99 -16.52 13.74
C GLU A 107 22.06 -15.52 14.46
N LEU A 108 21.59 -14.48 13.76
CA LEU A 108 20.73 -13.44 14.32
C LEU A 108 19.37 -13.41 13.63
N ALA A 109 18.34 -12.99 14.37
CA ALA A 109 17.11 -12.52 13.77
C ALA A 109 17.38 -11.14 13.17
N THR A 110 17.26 -11.01 11.86
CA THR A 110 17.46 -9.77 11.12
C THR A 110 16.21 -9.46 10.31
N GLY A 111 15.80 -8.20 10.29
CA GLY A 111 14.60 -7.86 9.54
C GLY A 111 14.47 -6.41 9.15
N SER A 112 13.25 -6.07 8.76
CA SER A 112 12.88 -4.71 8.43
C SER A 112 11.60 -4.32 9.14
N ALA A 113 11.61 -3.11 9.66
CA ALA A 113 10.48 -2.46 10.28
C ALA A 113 9.94 -1.37 9.35
N ARG A 114 8.61 -1.21 9.35
CA ARG A 114 7.87 -0.20 8.60
C ARG A 114 6.79 0.40 9.51
N SER A 115 6.45 1.65 9.26
CA SER A 115 5.51 2.41 10.09
C SER A 115 4.31 2.92 9.29
N VAL A 116 3.25 3.28 10.02
CA VAL A 116 2.13 4.07 9.51
C VAL A 116 2.48 5.55 9.51
N VAL A 117 1.68 6.36 8.82
CA VAL A 117 1.89 7.81 8.73
C VAL A 117 1.83 8.44 10.12
N GLY A 118 2.75 9.36 10.41
CA GLY A 118 2.82 10.07 11.69
C GLY A 118 3.41 9.29 12.88
N PHE A 119 3.62 7.97 12.78
CA PHE A 119 4.21 7.20 13.89
C PHE A 119 5.74 7.13 13.78
N ASP A 120 6.44 7.61 14.81
CA ASP A 120 7.91 7.58 14.89
C ASP A 120 8.43 6.19 15.32
N LEU A 121 8.72 5.38 14.30
CA LEU A 121 9.26 4.03 14.47
C LEU A 121 10.66 4.02 15.09
N TYR A 122 11.51 5.01 14.76
CA TYR A 122 12.87 5.05 15.29
C TYR A 122 12.85 5.29 16.80
N SER A 123 12.01 6.21 17.25
CA SER A 123 11.77 6.45 18.68
C SER A 123 11.19 5.22 19.38
N ALA A 124 10.25 4.51 18.76
CA ALA A 124 9.70 3.27 19.32
C ALA A 124 10.77 2.15 19.46
N LEU A 125 11.61 1.95 18.44
CA LEU A 125 12.69 0.96 18.48
C LEU A 125 13.77 1.33 19.51
N SER A 126 14.03 2.63 19.71
CA SER A 126 14.99 3.11 20.70
C SER A 126 14.60 2.72 22.13
N GLU A 127 13.30 2.64 22.45
CA GLU A 127 12.82 2.16 23.75
C GLU A 127 12.94 0.63 23.92
N CYS A 128 13.20 -0.09 22.84
CA CYS A 128 13.42 -1.53 22.81
C CYS A 128 14.91 -1.91 22.64
N SER A 129 15.82 -0.94 22.74
CA SER A 129 17.24 -1.10 22.38
C SER A 129 17.99 -2.15 23.20
N ASP A 130 17.55 -2.41 24.43
CA ASP A 130 18.06 -3.45 25.33
C ASP A 130 17.89 -4.88 24.79
N LEU A 131 16.97 -5.09 23.85
CA LEU A 131 16.71 -6.39 23.22
C LEU A 131 17.32 -6.51 21.82
N LEU A 132 17.92 -5.43 21.31
CA LEU A 132 18.45 -5.31 19.95
C LEU A 132 19.97 -5.35 19.96
N GLU A 133 20.56 -6.08 19.01
CA GLU A 133 22.01 -6.04 18.77
C GLU A 133 22.37 -4.79 17.96
N GLN A 134 21.55 -4.46 16.96
CA GLN A 134 21.71 -3.27 16.14
C GLN A 134 20.34 -2.83 15.60
N PHE A 135 20.13 -1.52 15.48
CA PHE A 135 19.05 -0.98 14.68
C PHE A 135 19.44 0.36 14.07
N GLY A 136 18.78 0.73 12.98
CA GLY A 136 19.03 2.01 12.31
C GLY A 136 17.99 2.27 11.22
N GLY A 137 17.78 3.55 10.91
CA GLY A 137 16.81 3.96 9.91
C GLY A 137 16.26 5.35 10.18
N HIS A 138 15.01 5.55 9.78
CA HIS A 138 14.28 6.80 9.88
C HIS A 138 12.89 6.56 10.47
N MET A 139 12.13 7.65 10.63
CA MET A 139 10.78 7.67 11.20
C MET A 139 9.84 6.58 10.65
N TYR A 140 9.91 6.26 9.36
CA TYR A 140 8.98 5.32 8.71
C TYR A 140 9.56 3.93 8.38
N ALA A 141 10.88 3.76 8.50
CA ALA A 141 11.56 2.58 8.01
C ALA A 141 12.86 2.34 8.77
N ALA A 142 13.05 1.13 9.27
CA ALA A 142 14.28 0.73 9.93
C ALA A 142 14.71 -0.69 9.58
N GLY A 143 16.00 -0.95 9.71
CA GLY A 143 16.60 -2.28 9.79
C GLY A 143 16.99 -2.57 11.24
N LEU A 144 16.87 -3.82 11.64
CA LEU A 144 17.15 -4.26 13.00
C LEU A 144 17.67 -5.69 13.03
N THR A 145 18.50 -5.97 14.04
CA THR A 145 19.00 -7.29 14.40
C THR A 145 18.85 -7.53 15.89
N LEU A 146 18.55 -8.78 16.25
CA LEU A 146 18.44 -9.24 17.63
C LEU A 146 18.76 -10.73 17.70
N LYS A 147 19.06 -11.23 18.89
CA LYS A 147 19.23 -12.66 19.10
C LYS A 147 17.89 -13.40 18.96
N PRO A 148 17.83 -14.60 18.34
CA PRO A 148 16.59 -15.35 18.18
C PRO A 148 15.82 -15.56 19.49
N GLU A 149 16.50 -15.79 20.61
CA GLU A 149 15.89 -15.96 21.93
C GLU A 149 15.21 -14.69 22.49
N ASN A 150 15.52 -13.51 21.94
CA ASN A 150 14.91 -12.24 22.33
C ASN A 150 13.68 -11.88 21.51
N VAL A 151 13.37 -12.60 20.42
CA VAL A 151 12.27 -12.26 19.51
C VAL A 151 10.94 -12.12 20.24
N GLU A 152 10.64 -13.06 21.13
CA GLU A 152 9.37 -13.05 21.86
C GLU A 152 9.28 -11.87 22.84
N LYS A 153 10.35 -11.63 23.61
CA LYS A 153 10.42 -10.49 24.54
C LYS A 153 10.31 -9.17 23.79
N PHE A 154 10.96 -9.08 22.64
CA PHE A 154 10.92 -7.90 21.79
C PHE A 154 9.51 -7.67 21.22
N ARG A 155 8.82 -8.72 20.77
CA ARG A 155 7.43 -8.62 20.30
C ARG A 155 6.51 -8.00 21.34
N LEU A 156 6.57 -8.49 22.58
CA LEU A 156 5.74 -7.97 23.68
C LEU A 156 6.10 -6.52 24.04
N LYS A 157 7.39 -6.21 24.17
CA LYS A 157 7.85 -4.86 24.49
C LYS A 157 7.53 -3.85 23.39
N PHE A 158 7.70 -4.24 22.13
CA PHE A 158 7.38 -3.39 20.99
C PHE A 158 5.88 -3.12 20.91
N GLU A 159 5.04 -4.13 21.14
CA GLU A 159 3.59 -3.93 21.25
C GLU A 159 3.25 -2.91 22.34
N GLU A 160 3.77 -3.06 23.56
CA GLU A 160 3.53 -2.11 24.65
C GLU A 160 3.90 -0.67 24.27
N VAL A 161 5.08 -0.47 23.67
CA VAL A 161 5.55 0.84 23.22
C VAL A 161 4.64 1.40 22.13
N VAL A 162 4.23 0.58 21.16
CA VAL A 162 3.34 1.00 20.08
C VAL A 162 1.95 1.34 20.62
N THR A 163 1.33 0.48 21.43
CA THR A 163 0.00 0.73 22.02
C THR A 163 -0.04 2.05 22.78
N ARG A 164 1.03 2.37 23.54
CA ARG A 164 1.13 3.62 24.30
C ARG A 164 1.32 4.85 23.42
N LYS A 165 2.05 4.74 22.32
CA LYS A 165 2.40 5.87 21.44
C LYS A 165 1.42 6.09 20.30
N LEU A 166 0.73 5.05 19.85
CA LEU A 166 -0.15 5.10 18.68
C LEU A 166 -1.46 5.80 19.05
N THR A 167 -1.65 6.98 18.47
CA THR A 167 -2.88 7.76 18.64
C THR A 167 -4.05 7.11 17.89
N VAL A 168 -5.29 7.47 18.24
CA VAL A 168 -6.49 6.94 17.57
C VAL A 168 -6.48 7.28 16.08
N ASP A 169 -6.11 8.50 15.73
CA ASP A 169 -6.07 8.97 14.33
C ASP A 169 -5.04 8.20 13.47
N GLN A 170 -4.01 7.63 14.10
CA GLN A 170 -2.99 6.84 13.42
C GLN A 170 -3.37 5.36 13.22
N ARG A 171 -4.52 4.94 13.76
CA ARG A 171 -5.02 3.55 13.60
C ARG A 171 -5.81 3.36 12.31
N THR A 172 -6.14 4.45 11.62
CA THR A 172 -6.94 4.41 10.40
C THR A 172 -6.19 5.13 9.27
N PRO A 173 -6.13 4.54 8.07
CA PRO A 173 -5.59 5.23 6.91
C PRO A 173 -6.30 6.57 6.69
N GLN A 174 -5.53 7.64 6.54
CA GLN A 174 -6.05 8.95 6.20
C GLN A 174 -5.82 9.24 4.72
N ILE A 175 -6.80 9.89 4.10
CA ILE A 175 -6.72 10.41 2.74
C ILE A 175 -6.84 11.92 2.84
N GLU A 176 -5.77 12.62 2.43
CA GLU A 176 -5.79 14.07 2.30
C GLU A 176 -6.53 14.44 1.01
N ILE A 177 -7.57 15.25 1.15
CA ILE A 177 -8.42 15.71 0.04
C ILE A 177 -8.01 17.15 -0.29
N ASP A 178 -7.61 17.39 -1.54
CA ASP A 178 -7.20 18.72 -1.98
C ASP A 178 -8.39 19.66 -2.17
N THR A 179 -9.47 19.17 -2.78
CA THR A 179 -10.70 19.94 -2.98
C THR A 179 -11.89 19.06 -3.35
N GLU A 180 -13.09 19.54 -3.05
CA GLU A 180 -14.32 19.05 -3.66
C GLU A 180 -14.34 19.35 -5.15
N LEU A 181 -14.81 18.39 -5.95
CA LEU A 181 -14.93 18.51 -7.40
C LEU A 181 -16.24 17.83 -7.86
N PRO A 182 -17.25 18.60 -8.29
CA PRO A 182 -18.45 18.06 -8.93
C PRO A 182 -18.10 17.34 -10.24
N LEU A 183 -18.87 16.29 -10.58
CA LEU A 183 -18.64 15.51 -11.81
C LEU A 183 -18.72 16.39 -13.08
N SER A 184 -19.48 17.48 -13.04
CA SER A 184 -19.62 18.44 -14.14
C SER A 184 -18.33 19.17 -14.52
N MET A 185 -17.37 19.31 -13.58
CA MET A 185 -16.09 19.96 -13.82
C MET A 185 -15.03 19.01 -14.40
N ILE A 186 -15.27 17.70 -14.36
CA ILE A 186 -14.35 16.67 -14.84
C ILE A 186 -14.40 16.64 -16.37
N THR A 187 -13.54 17.44 -16.98
CA THR A 187 -13.46 17.62 -18.44
C THR A 187 -12.03 17.39 -18.94
N PRO A 188 -11.84 17.04 -20.23
CA PRO A 188 -10.50 16.92 -20.81
C PRO A 188 -9.66 18.20 -20.67
N SER A 189 -10.28 19.39 -20.72
CA SER A 189 -9.59 20.66 -20.49
C SER A 189 -9.13 20.83 -19.05
N PHE A 190 -9.97 20.47 -18.07
CA PHE A 190 -9.59 20.47 -16.66
C PHE A 190 -8.42 19.51 -16.41
N PHE A 191 -8.50 18.28 -16.93
CA PHE A 191 -7.43 17.29 -16.77
C PHE A 191 -6.10 17.73 -17.41
N LYS A 192 -6.13 18.42 -18.55
CA LYS A 192 -4.93 19.02 -19.16
C LYS A 192 -4.26 20.05 -18.26
N ILE A 193 -5.01 20.80 -17.45
CA ILE A 193 -4.45 21.75 -16.49
C ILE A 193 -3.78 20.99 -15.35
N ILE A 194 -4.45 19.97 -14.79
CA ILE A 194 -3.85 19.10 -13.75
C ILE A 194 -2.54 18.49 -14.25
N ASN A 195 -2.50 17.97 -15.48
CA ASN A 195 -1.29 17.39 -16.04
C ASN A 195 -0.12 18.35 -16.23
N GLN A 196 -0.35 19.67 -16.25
CA GLN A 196 0.75 20.66 -16.26
C GLN A 196 1.50 20.70 -14.91
N MET A 197 0.92 20.14 -13.84
CA MET A 197 1.54 20.03 -12.53
C MET A 197 2.44 18.78 -12.40
N ALA A 198 2.51 17.94 -13.43
CA ALA A 198 3.41 16.79 -13.47
C ALA A 198 4.90 17.22 -13.49
N PRO A 199 5.85 16.38 -13.05
CA PRO A 199 5.70 14.98 -12.67
C PRO A 199 5.11 14.79 -11.27
N PHE A 200 4.18 13.84 -11.14
CA PHE A 200 3.63 13.44 -9.86
C PHE A 200 4.49 12.36 -9.17
N GLY A 201 4.57 12.43 -7.84
CA GLY A 201 5.33 11.50 -7.01
C GLY A 201 5.48 12.01 -5.57
N PRO A 202 6.35 11.38 -4.76
CA PRO A 202 6.65 11.88 -3.42
C PRO A 202 7.05 13.37 -3.46
N GLY A 203 6.36 14.21 -2.67
CA GLY A 203 6.55 15.67 -2.64
C GLY A 203 5.70 16.46 -3.65
N ASN A 204 5.03 15.79 -4.59
CA ASN A 204 4.06 16.38 -5.51
C ASN A 204 3.05 15.29 -5.92
N MET A 205 2.21 14.88 -4.97
CA MET A 205 1.25 13.80 -5.20
C MET A 205 0.20 14.23 -6.23
N GLN A 206 -0.42 13.27 -6.92
CA GLN A 206 -1.58 13.58 -7.74
C GLN A 206 -2.69 14.17 -6.86
N PRO A 207 -3.38 15.23 -7.32
CA PRO A 207 -4.51 15.77 -6.58
C PRO A 207 -5.58 14.70 -6.32
N VAL A 208 -6.07 14.68 -5.09
CA VAL A 208 -7.19 13.85 -4.64
C VAL A 208 -8.40 14.75 -4.51
N PHE A 209 -9.45 14.40 -5.23
CA PHE A 209 -10.72 15.10 -5.21
C PHE A 209 -11.75 14.30 -4.44
N VAL A 210 -12.76 15.00 -3.92
CA VAL A 210 -13.98 14.38 -3.38
C VAL A 210 -15.20 14.81 -4.20
N THR A 211 -16.10 13.87 -4.44
CA THR A 211 -17.46 14.17 -4.91
C THR A 211 -18.43 13.54 -3.95
N GLU A 212 -19.31 14.36 -3.39
CA GLU A 212 -20.33 13.91 -2.45
C GLU A 212 -21.65 13.59 -3.15
N GLY A 213 -22.38 12.61 -2.62
CA GLY A 213 -23.74 12.28 -3.04
C GLY A 213 -23.86 11.77 -4.48
N VAL A 214 -22.85 11.05 -4.97
CA VAL A 214 -22.96 10.34 -6.25
C VAL A 214 -23.88 9.13 -6.09
N VAL A 215 -24.56 8.75 -7.18
CA VAL A 215 -25.45 7.58 -7.22
C VAL A 215 -24.99 6.64 -8.32
N ASP A 216 -25.18 5.33 -8.13
CA ASP A 216 -24.97 4.36 -9.20
C ASP A 216 -25.92 4.61 -10.37
N SER A 217 -25.40 4.63 -11.60
CA SER A 217 -26.22 4.76 -12.81
C SER A 217 -26.88 3.44 -13.23
N GLY A 218 -26.58 2.34 -12.54
CA GLY A 218 -27.09 1.00 -12.81
C GLY A 218 -26.14 0.11 -13.62
N ASP A 219 -25.00 0.65 -14.06
CA ASP A 219 -24.00 -0.08 -14.89
C ASP A 219 -22.71 -0.43 -14.11
N SER A 220 -22.68 -0.13 -12.80
CA SER A 220 -21.59 -0.54 -11.92
C SER A 220 -21.51 -2.07 -11.86
N ARG A 221 -20.28 -2.61 -11.80
CA ARG A 221 -20.05 -4.05 -11.79
C ARG A 221 -18.70 -4.42 -11.19
N VAL A 222 -18.62 -5.63 -10.65
CA VAL A 222 -17.35 -6.25 -10.31
C VAL A 222 -16.59 -6.60 -11.60
N VAL A 223 -15.29 -6.30 -11.64
CA VAL A 223 -14.39 -6.63 -12.75
C VAL A 223 -13.28 -7.55 -12.22
N GLY A 224 -13.15 -8.71 -12.86
CA GLY A 224 -12.38 -9.80 -12.29
C GLY A 224 -13.06 -10.31 -11.01
N GLU A 225 -12.28 -10.51 -9.95
CA GLU A 225 -12.78 -10.98 -8.65
C GLU A 225 -12.62 -9.95 -7.52
N THR A 226 -11.80 -8.93 -7.72
CA THR A 226 -11.31 -8.07 -6.62
C THR A 226 -11.52 -6.58 -6.87
N HIS A 227 -12.05 -6.16 -8.02
CA HIS A 227 -12.16 -4.74 -8.38
C HIS A 227 -13.60 -4.35 -8.71
N LEU A 228 -13.93 -3.10 -8.44
CA LEU A 228 -15.26 -2.53 -8.70
C LEU A 228 -15.13 -1.44 -9.77
N LYS A 229 -15.76 -1.66 -10.93
CA LYS A 229 -15.97 -0.63 -11.95
C LYS A 229 -17.26 0.11 -11.58
N LEU A 230 -17.13 1.40 -11.35
CA LEU A 230 -18.26 2.28 -11.05
C LEU A 230 -18.73 2.98 -12.32
N SER A 231 -20.04 3.08 -12.47
CA SER A 231 -20.71 4.03 -13.37
C SER A 231 -21.60 4.90 -12.50
N ILE A 232 -21.18 6.16 -12.30
CA ILE A 232 -21.77 7.05 -11.30
C ILE A 232 -22.39 8.27 -11.96
N TYR A 233 -23.38 8.82 -11.27
CA TYR A 233 -24.16 9.97 -11.70
C TYR A 233 -24.25 11.02 -10.59
N GLN A 234 -24.10 12.29 -10.96
CA GLN A 234 -24.33 13.46 -10.12
C GLN A 234 -24.84 14.60 -11.02
N ASP A 235 -25.98 15.22 -10.67
CA ASP A 235 -26.51 16.44 -11.30
C ASP A 235 -26.49 16.44 -12.85
N GLY A 236 -26.98 15.37 -13.48
CA GLY A 236 -27.03 15.27 -14.94
C GLY A 236 -25.73 14.82 -15.60
N ARG A 237 -24.69 14.50 -14.83
CA ARG A 237 -23.37 14.11 -15.35
C ARG A 237 -23.01 12.71 -14.91
N MET A 238 -22.56 11.92 -15.88
CA MET A 238 -22.03 10.58 -15.65
C MET A 238 -20.50 10.59 -15.65
N ALA A 239 -19.90 9.74 -14.84
CA ALA A 239 -18.48 9.45 -14.86
C ALA A 239 -18.24 7.96 -14.63
N GLU A 240 -17.12 7.45 -15.14
CA GLU A 240 -16.67 6.09 -14.86
C GLU A 240 -15.57 6.10 -13.81
N GLY A 241 -15.64 5.16 -12.87
CA GLY A 241 -14.62 4.96 -11.84
C GLY A 241 -14.05 3.53 -11.85
N ILE A 242 -12.83 3.35 -11.36
CA ILE A 242 -12.27 2.04 -10.99
C ILE A 242 -11.78 2.09 -9.55
N ALA A 243 -12.32 1.20 -8.72
CA ALA A 243 -11.96 1.01 -7.33
C ALA A 243 -11.24 -0.34 -7.19
N PHE A 244 -9.92 -0.29 -7.01
CA PHE A 244 -9.10 -1.49 -6.88
C PHE A 244 -9.22 -2.07 -5.48
N GLY A 245 -9.56 -3.35 -5.36
CA GLY A 245 -9.67 -4.05 -4.07
C GLY A 245 -11.01 -3.88 -3.37
N MET A 246 -11.98 -3.21 -4.00
CA MET A 246 -13.26 -2.82 -3.38
C MET A 246 -14.47 -3.55 -4.00
N ALA A 247 -14.30 -4.81 -4.40
CA ALA A 247 -15.41 -5.60 -4.94
C ALA A 247 -16.57 -5.75 -3.94
N ASP A 248 -16.27 -5.86 -2.64
CA ASP A 248 -17.26 -6.03 -1.57
C ASP A 248 -18.20 -4.84 -1.43
N CYS A 249 -17.75 -3.64 -1.83
CA CYS A 249 -18.56 -2.42 -1.84
C CYS A 249 -19.70 -2.46 -2.88
N TYR A 250 -19.67 -3.39 -3.86
CA TYR A 250 -20.68 -3.47 -4.91
C TYR A 250 -22.10 -3.61 -4.35
N SER A 251 -22.26 -4.42 -3.30
CA SER A 251 -23.57 -4.68 -2.68
C SER A 251 -24.23 -3.41 -2.13
N GLU A 252 -23.46 -2.49 -1.57
CA GLU A 252 -23.95 -1.20 -1.08
C GLU A 252 -24.18 -0.20 -2.22
N VAL A 253 -23.25 -0.14 -3.20
CA VAL A 253 -23.40 0.71 -4.39
C VAL A 253 -24.67 0.37 -5.17
N ALA A 254 -24.94 -0.93 -5.37
CA ALA A 254 -26.09 -1.43 -6.11
C ALA A 254 -27.44 -1.14 -5.43
N LYS A 255 -27.46 -0.70 -4.16
CA LYS A 255 -28.69 -0.24 -3.50
C LYS A 255 -29.21 1.09 -4.06
N GLY A 256 -28.41 1.82 -4.85
CA GLY A 256 -28.78 3.09 -5.46
C GLY A 256 -28.91 4.25 -4.45
N LYS A 257 -28.39 4.08 -3.23
CA LYS A 257 -28.31 5.17 -2.25
C LYS A 257 -27.15 6.11 -2.61
N PRO A 258 -27.25 7.42 -2.33
CA PRO A 258 -26.13 8.34 -2.49
C PRO A 258 -24.95 7.95 -1.61
N PHE A 259 -23.74 8.05 -2.16
CA PHE A 259 -22.48 7.84 -1.46
C PHE A 259 -21.45 8.87 -1.89
N ASP A 260 -20.40 9.04 -1.09
CA ASP A 260 -19.32 9.96 -1.39
C ASP A 260 -18.11 9.16 -1.89
N ILE A 261 -17.33 9.75 -2.79
CA ILE A 261 -16.12 9.14 -3.35
C ILE A 261 -14.95 10.08 -3.23
N CYS A 262 -13.77 9.53 -2.96
CA CYS A 262 -12.51 10.24 -3.14
C CYS A 262 -11.66 9.56 -4.23
N TYR A 263 -11.02 10.35 -5.09
CA TYR A 263 -10.39 9.81 -6.30
C TYR A 263 -9.32 10.72 -6.88
N CYS A 264 -8.45 10.13 -7.71
CA CYS A 264 -7.63 10.87 -8.67
C CYS A 264 -8.25 10.73 -10.08
N ILE A 265 -8.01 11.70 -10.96
CA ILE A 265 -8.41 11.59 -12.37
C ILE A 265 -7.25 10.98 -13.16
N GLU A 266 -7.53 9.96 -13.97
CA GLU A 266 -6.56 9.33 -14.86
C GLU A 266 -7.13 9.20 -16.29
N GLU A 267 -6.26 9.04 -17.28
CA GLU A 267 -6.66 8.62 -18.62
C GLU A 267 -6.73 7.10 -18.71
N ASN A 268 -7.85 6.60 -19.21
CA ASN A 268 -8.00 5.21 -19.61
C ASN A 268 -7.76 5.10 -21.13
N HIS A 269 -6.75 4.33 -21.50
CA HIS A 269 -6.38 4.05 -22.89
C HIS A 269 -6.89 2.66 -23.27
N PHE A 270 -8.06 2.60 -23.91
CA PHE A 270 -8.69 1.33 -24.28
C PHE A 270 -9.06 1.28 -25.76
N ARG A 271 -8.55 0.27 -26.48
CA ARG A 271 -8.81 0.04 -27.92
C ARG A 271 -8.60 1.27 -28.82
N GLY A 272 -7.60 2.11 -28.49
CA GLY A 272 -7.29 3.32 -29.24
C GLY A 272 -8.17 4.54 -28.91
N THR A 273 -9.11 4.41 -27.96
CA THR A 273 -9.86 5.53 -27.40
C THR A 273 -9.27 5.93 -26.05
N VAL A 274 -9.11 7.23 -25.85
CA VAL A 274 -8.68 7.82 -24.58
C VAL A 274 -9.90 8.46 -23.92
N THR A 275 -10.26 7.99 -22.73
CA THR A 275 -11.33 8.56 -21.91
C THR A 275 -10.80 8.94 -20.53
N LEU A 276 -11.45 9.90 -19.87
CA LEU A 276 -11.18 10.16 -18.46
C LEU A 276 -11.85 9.08 -17.61
N GLN A 277 -11.15 8.64 -16.56
CA GLN A 277 -11.64 7.70 -15.58
C GLN A 277 -11.22 8.16 -14.18
N LEU A 278 -12.10 7.97 -13.20
CA LEU A 278 -11.80 8.22 -11.80
C LEU A 278 -11.13 6.99 -11.20
N LYS A 279 -9.94 7.15 -10.65
CA LYS A 279 -9.29 6.12 -9.84
C LYS A 279 -9.69 6.31 -8.39
N ILE A 280 -10.67 5.52 -7.96
CA ILE A 280 -11.26 5.61 -6.65
C ILE A 280 -10.24 5.18 -5.60
N LYS A 281 -10.09 6.03 -4.58
CA LYS A 281 -9.23 5.83 -3.43
C LYS A 281 -10.01 5.29 -2.23
N ASP A 282 -11.27 5.71 -2.08
CA ASP A 282 -12.19 5.24 -1.05
C ASP A 282 -13.64 5.61 -1.39
N ILE A 283 -14.58 4.90 -0.77
CA ILE A 283 -16.03 5.09 -0.90
C ILE A 283 -16.63 5.20 0.50
N LYS A 284 -17.35 6.30 0.75
CA LYS A 284 -18.06 6.51 2.00
C LYS A 284 -19.57 6.41 1.78
N PHE A 285 -20.17 5.38 2.35
CA PHE A 285 -21.63 5.24 2.37
C PHE A 285 -22.20 6.12 3.49
N ARG A 286 -23.33 6.78 3.21
CA ARG A 286 -24.05 7.55 4.22
C ARG A 286 -24.86 6.58 5.08
N GLU A 287 -24.70 6.68 6.39
CA GLU A 287 -25.59 5.99 7.32
C GLU A 287 -27.01 6.56 7.18
N GLU A 288 -28.03 5.73 7.35
CA GLU A 288 -29.39 6.24 7.49
C GLU A 288 -29.43 7.12 8.74
N GLU A 289 -29.72 8.41 8.60
CA GLU A 289 -30.24 9.18 9.72
C GLU A 289 -31.50 8.44 10.20
N ILE A 290 -31.40 7.76 11.35
CA ILE A 290 -32.59 7.32 12.07
C ILE A 290 -33.32 8.61 12.41
N PRO A 291 -34.52 8.88 11.87
CA PRO A 291 -35.25 10.07 12.25
C PRO A 291 -35.41 10.03 13.76
N GLU A 292 -35.01 11.12 14.45
CA GLU A 292 -35.41 11.35 15.84
C GLU A 292 -36.94 11.58 15.85
N ASP A 293 -37.71 10.52 15.65
CA ASP A 293 -39.16 10.54 15.84
C ASP A 293 -39.45 10.44 17.34
N ASN A 294 -39.74 11.61 17.92
CA ASN A 294 -40.72 11.88 18.97
C ASN A 294 -40.62 11.05 20.27
N PHE A 295 -40.00 11.64 21.30
CA PHE A 295 -40.43 11.47 22.69
C PHE A 295 -41.27 12.66 23.14
#